data_AF-A0A645GHP3-F1
#
_entry.id   AF-A0A645GHP3-F1
#
_cell.length_a   1.000
_cell.length_b   1.000
_cell.length_c   1.000
_cell.angle_alpha   90.00
_cell.angle_beta   90.00
_cell.angle_gamma   90.00
#
_symmetry.space_group_name_H-M   'P 1'
#
loop_
_entity.id
_entity.type
_entity.pdbx_description
1 polymer ?
#
loop_
_entity_poly.entity_id
_entity_poly.type
_entity_poly.pdbx_seq_one_letter_code
_entity_poly.pdbx_strand_id
1 'polypeptide(L)' 'MTEWVKGKTLDEAAQLKNSVIAEELALPPVKIHCSILAEDAIKAAVNDYRAKHGVATEA' A
#
# COMPACT_ATOMS: atom_id res chain seq x y z
N MET A 1 4.87 2.03 -9.05
CA MET A 1 4.31 1.79 -7.70
C MET A 1 4.19 3.08 -6.90
N THR A 2 5.28 3.81 -6.61
CA THR A 2 5.23 5.03 -5.77
C THR A 2 4.42 6.17 -6.39
N GLU A 3 4.43 6.31 -7.71
CA GLU A 3 3.59 7.27 -8.46
C GLU A 3 2.09 7.02 -8.28
N TRP A 4 1.67 5.76 -8.06
CA TRP A 4 0.25 5.41 -7.88
C TRP A 4 -0.31 5.81 -6.52
N VAL A 5 0.55 5.87 -5.51
CA VAL A 5 0.18 6.23 -4.14
C VAL A 5 0.22 7.75 -3.95
N LYS A 6 0.85 8.48 -4.88
CA LYS A 6 1.07 9.93 -4.81
C LYS A 6 -0.23 10.67 -5.15
N GLY A 7 -0.80 11.36 -4.16
CA GLY A 7 -2.06 12.10 -4.30
C GLY A 7 -3.31 11.32 -3.87
N LYS A 8 -3.17 10.05 -3.46
CA LYS A 8 -4.22 9.28 -2.80
C LYS A 8 -4.26 9.59 -1.30
N THR A 9 -5.43 9.43 -0.70
CA THR A 9 -5.57 9.49 0.77
C THR A 9 -4.92 8.27 1.43
N LEU A 10 -4.58 8.39 2.72
CA LEU A 10 -3.97 7.30 3.49
C LEU A 10 -4.86 6.04 3.51
N ASP A 11 -6.18 6.22 3.53
CA ASP A 11 -7.15 5.12 3.52
C ASP A 11 -7.16 4.40 2.16
N GLU A 12 -7.17 5.15 1.06
CA GLU A 12 -7.03 4.57 -0.29
C GLU A 12 -5.69 3.85 -0.49
N ALA A 13 -4.61 4.38 0.09
CA ALA A 13 -3.31 3.74 0.07
C ALA A 13 -3.30 2.43 0.87
N ALA A 14 -3.99 2.38 2.02
CA ALA A 14 -4.12 1.18 2.84
C ALA A 14 -5.06 0.11 2.23
N GLN A 15 -6.05 0.54 1.44
CA GLN A 15 -6.97 -0.36 0.72
C GLN A 15 -6.37 -0.95 -0.56
N LEU A 16 -5.18 -0.51 -0.97
CA LEU A 16 -4.50 -1.04 -2.14
C LEU A 16 -4.15 -2.52 -1.94
N LYS A 17 -4.64 -3.39 -2.82
CA LYS A 17 -4.40 -4.84 -2.78
C LYS A 17 -3.33 -5.24 -3.78
N ASN A 18 -2.52 -6.23 -3.42
CA ASN A 18 -1.49 -6.85 -4.25
C ASN A 18 -2.04 -7.35 -5.58
N SER A 19 -3.31 -7.78 -5.61
CA SER A 19 -4.00 -8.23 -6.81
C SER A 19 -4.10 -7.12 -7.85
N VAL A 20 -4.50 -5.92 -7.42
CA VAL A 20 -4.59 -4.73 -8.30
C VAL A 20 -3.19 -4.31 -8.76
N ILE A 21 -2.19 -4.37 -7.88
CA ILE A 21 -0.79 -4.04 -8.23
C ILE A 21 -0.23 -5.05 -9.25
N ALA A 22 -0.56 -6.34 -9.11
CA ALA A 22 -0.11 -7.40 -10.00
C ALA A 22 -0.80 -7.34 -11.38
N GLU A 23 -2.09 -7.03 -11.40
CA GLU A 23 -2.88 -6.83 -12.62
C GLU A 23 -2.38 -5.61 -13.41
N GLU A 24 -2.14 -4.48 -12.74
CA GLU A 24 -1.68 -3.24 -13.39
C GLU A 24 -0.26 -3.33 -13.93
N LEU A 25 0.63 -4.06 -13.26
CA LEU A 25 1.99 -4.29 -13.78
C LEU A 25 2.06 -5.49 -14.74
N ALA A 26 0.93 -6.17 -15.03
CA ALA A 26 0.86 -7.38 -15.85
C ALA A 26 1.97 -8.39 -15.49
N LEU A 27 2.24 -8.55 -14.20
CA LEU A 27 3.41 -9.30 -13.74
C LEU A 27 3.20 -10.80 -14.01
N PRO A 28 4.16 -11.48 -14.66
CA PRO A 28 4.09 -12.93 -14.80
C PRO A 28 4.04 -13.58 -13.40
N PRO A 29 3.42 -14.76 -13.25
CA PRO A 29 3.05 -15.36 -11.96
C PRO A 29 4.21 -15.53 -10.98
N VAL A 30 5.44 -15.62 -11.47
CA VAL A 30 6.68 -15.70 -10.67
C VAL A 30 7.06 -14.38 -9.97
N LYS A 31 6.55 -13.22 -10.40
CA LYS A 31 6.87 -11.89 -9.82
C LYS A 31 5.79 -11.34 -8.88
N ILE A 32 4.78 -12.13 -8.53
CA ILE A 32 3.71 -11.74 -7.59
C ILE A 32 4.26 -11.49 -6.17
N HIS A 33 5.38 -12.09 -5.80
CA HIS A 33 6.02 -11.80 -4.51
C HIS A 33 6.41 -10.31 -4.37
N CYS A 34 6.72 -9.62 -5.48
CA CYS A 34 7.02 -8.19 -5.47
C CYS A 34 5.78 -7.34 -5.18
N SER A 35 4.58 -7.77 -5.60
CA SER A 35 3.33 -7.05 -5.31
C SER A 35 2.84 -7.29 -3.87
N ILE A 36 3.18 -8.42 -3.25
CA ILE A 36 2.94 -8.66 -1.82
C ILE A 36 3.87 -7.80 -0.96
N LEU A 37 5.18 -7.81 -1.27
CA LEU A 37 6.16 -6.94 -0.61
C LEU A 37 5.80 -5.45 -0.71
N ALA A 38 5.30 -5.03 -1.88
CA ALA A 38 4.79 -3.69 -2.12
C ALA A 38 3.60 -3.34 -1.21
N GLU A 39 2.62 -4.24 -1.12
CA GLU A 39 1.43 -4.05 -0.30
C GLU A 39 1.79 -3.89 1.19
N ASP A 40 2.62 -4.80 1.71
CA ASP A 40 3.03 -4.77 3.12
C ASP A 40 3.84 -3.51 3.45
N ALA A 41 4.75 -3.09 2.56
CA ALA A 41 5.53 -1.88 2.75
C ALA A 41 4.64 -0.62 2.80
N ILE A 42 3.62 -0.53 1.95
CA ILE A 42 2.69 0.61 1.94
C ILE A 42 1.84 0.61 3.22
N LYS A 43 1.29 -0.54 3.63
CA LYS A 43 0.51 -0.66 4.87
C LYS A 43 1.34 -0.30 6.10
N ALA A 44 2.57 -0.80 6.19
CA ALA A 44 3.49 -0.47 7.28
C ALA A 44 3.80 1.03 7.32
N ALA A 45 4.07 1.64 6.16
CA ALA A 45 4.33 3.08 6.06
C ALA A 45 3.11 3.94 6.45
N VAL A 46 1.90 3.55 6.03
CA VAL A 46 0.66 4.24 6.42
C VAL A 46 0.41 4.11 7.92
N ASN A 47 0.59 2.93 8.51
CA ASN A 47 0.43 2.72 9.94
C ASN A 47 1.47 3.51 10.76
N ASP A 48 2.74 3.51 10.34
CA ASP A 48 3.80 4.31 10.97
C ASP A 48 3.49 5.81 10.88
N TYR A 49 2.99 6.28 9.74
CA TYR A 49 2.57 7.67 9.56
C TYR A 49 1.43 8.05 10.51
N ARG A 50 0.39 7.21 10.63
CA ARG A 50 -0.75 7.41 11.54
C ARG A 50 -0.30 7.43 13.01
N ALA A 51 0.59 6.50 13.38
CA ALA A 51 1.15 6.42 14.73
C ALA A 51 1.98 7.66 15.10
N LYS A 52 2.81 8.16 14.17
CA LYS A 52 3.67 9.33 14.39
C LYS A 52 2.90 10.66 14.41
N HIS A 53 1.82 10.77 13.64
CA HIS A 53 1.05 12.01 13.52
C HIS A 53 -0.09 12.11 14.54
N GLY A 54 -0.16 11.21 15.51
CA GLY A 54 -1.18 11.27 16.57
C GLY A 54 -2.61 11.11 16.06
N VAL A 55 -2.80 10.60 14.83
CA VAL A 55 -4.11 10.11 14.35
C VAL A 55 -4.33 8.71 14.92
N ALA A 56 -4.17 8.60 16.24
CA ALA A 56 -4.91 7.62 17.00
C ALA A 56 -6.36 8.13 16.92
N THR A 57 -7.13 7.60 15.97
CA THR A 57 -8.58 7.63 16.14
C THR A 57 -8.83 6.91 17.47
N GLU A 58 -9.20 7.70 18.46
CA GLU A 58 -9.68 7.25 19.75
C GLU A 58 -10.81 6.23 19.54
N ALA A 59 -10.76 5.17 20.35
CA ALA A 59 -11.82 4.21 20.67
C ALA A 59 -12.28 3.21 19.59
#